data_AF-A0AAD8CDD9-F1
#
_entry.id   AF-A0AAD8CDD9-F1
#
_cell.length_a   1.000
_cell.length_b   1.000
_cell.length_c   1.000
_cell.angle_alpha   90.00
_cell.angle_beta   90.00
_cell.angle_gamma   90.00
#
_symmetry.space_group_name_H-M   'P 1'
#
loop_
_entity.id
_entity.type
_entity.pdbx_description
1 polymer ?
#
loop_
_entity_poly.entity_id
_entity_poly.type
_entity_poly.pdbx_seq_one_letter_code
_entity_poly.pdbx_strand_id
1 'polypeptide(L)'
;MSHMLCIGYGARAPVSMSDLWITMLSMIVGATCYAMFVGHATALIQSLDSSRRQYQEKYKQVEQYMSFHKLPADMRQKIHDYYEHRYQGKIFDEDNILSELNDPLNE
;
A
#
# COMPACT_ATOMS: atom_id res chain seq x y z
N MET A 1 8.32 -27.67 13.34
CA MET A 1 7.35 -26.64 12.88
C MET A 1 6.83 -25.73 14.00
N SER A 2 6.79 -26.18 15.27
CA SER A 2 6.31 -25.40 16.43
C SER A 2 7.12 -24.13 16.77
N HIS A 3 8.44 -24.16 16.63
CA HIS A 3 9.32 -22.99 16.87
C HIS A 3 9.15 -21.87 15.84
N MET A 4 8.68 -22.21 14.65
CA MET A 4 8.47 -21.25 13.55
C MET A 4 7.16 -20.47 13.69
N LEU A 5 6.25 -20.92 14.57
CA LEU A 5 4.90 -20.35 14.73
C LEU A 5 4.68 -19.66 16.10
N CYS A 6 5.73 -19.42 16.89
CA CYS A 6 5.62 -18.80 18.22
C CYS A 6 4.68 -19.54 19.19
N ILE A 7 4.48 -20.86 19.02
CA ILE A 7 3.59 -21.68 19.88
C ILE A 7 4.32 -22.18 21.15
N GLY A 8 5.64 -21.98 21.22
CA GLY A 8 6.46 -22.36 22.37
C GLY A 8 7.13 -23.74 22.23
N TYR A 9 7.89 -24.12 23.27
CA TYR A 9 8.76 -25.30 23.32
C TYR A 9 7.94 -26.58 23.58
N GLY A 10 7.32 -27.17 22.55
CA GLY A 10 6.81 -28.56 22.59
C GLY A 10 6.34 -29.06 23.96
N ALA A 11 7.01 -30.07 24.54
CA ALA A 11 6.67 -30.66 25.83
C ALA A 11 7.57 -30.24 27.02
N ARG A 12 8.79 -29.70 26.78
CA ARG A 12 9.76 -29.28 27.82
C ARG A 12 10.66 -28.16 27.30
N ALA A 13 11.10 -27.28 28.20
CA ALA A 13 12.10 -26.25 27.90
C ALA A 13 13.48 -26.88 27.57
N PRO A 14 14.32 -26.25 26.72
CA PRO A 14 15.65 -26.74 26.41
C PRO A 14 16.48 -26.79 27.69
N VAL A 15 16.95 -27.97 28.06
CA VAL A 15 17.77 -28.19 29.27
C VAL A 15 19.26 -28.17 28.97
N SER A 16 19.65 -28.42 27.71
CA SER A 16 21.04 -28.34 27.24
C SER A 16 21.33 -26.95 26.64
N MET A 17 22.52 -26.39 26.92
CA MET A 17 22.92 -25.09 26.38
C MET A 17 23.04 -25.08 24.85
N SER A 18 23.40 -26.22 24.23
CA SER A 18 23.41 -26.35 22.76
C SER A 18 22.03 -26.13 22.15
N ASP A 19 21.01 -26.72 22.77
CA ASP A 19 19.64 -26.73 22.27
C ASP A 19 18.98 -25.37 22.46
N LEU A 20 19.36 -24.65 23.52
CA LEU A 20 18.93 -23.28 23.77
C LEU A 20 19.42 -22.33 22.66
N TRP A 21 20.71 -22.37 22.31
CA TRP A 21 21.28 -21.51 21.26
C TRP A 21 20.67 -21.80 19.89
N ILE A 22 20.50 -23.08 19.54
CA ILE A 22 19.86 -23.47 18.27
C ILE A 22 18.40 -22.98 18.23
N THR A 23 17.69 -23.10 19.35
CA THR A 23 16.30 -22.64 19.41
C THR A 23 16.20 -21.12 19.29
N MET A 24 17.04 -20.36 20.00
CA MET A 24 17.07 -18.90 19.90
C MET A 24 17.39 -18.44 18.47
N LEU A 25 18.36 -19.08 17.81
CA LEU A 25 18.71 -18.77 16.43
C LEU A 25 17.54 -19.08 15.47
N SER A 26 16.88 -20.24 15.65
CA SER A 26 15.72 -20.61 14.83
C SER A 26 14.54 -19.64 15.00
N MET A 27 14.35 -19.09 16.21
CA MET A 27 13.29 -18.13 16.50
C MET A 27 13.57 -16.76 15.87
N ILE A 28 14.83 -16.32 15.89
CA ILE A 28 15.25 -15.08 15.21
C ILE A 28 15.06 -15.21 13.70
N VAL A 29 15.48 -16.33 13.11
CA VAL A 29 15.32 -16.58 11.67
C VAL A 29 13.84 -16.62 11.30
N GLY A 30 13.02 -17.36 12.06
CA GLY A 30 11.57 -17.43 11.85
C GLY A 30 10.88 -16.07 11.93
N ALA A 31 11.20 -15.27 12.95
CA ALA A 31 10.65 -13.92 13.12
C ALA A 31 11.05 -12.99 11.97
N THR A 32 12.30 -13.05 11.53
CA THR A 32 12.80 -12.21 10.43
C THR A 32 12.14 -12.58 9.11
N CYS A 33 12.03 -13.88 8.81
CA CYS A 33 11.33 -14.36 7.61
C CYS A 33 9.86 -13.94 7.60
N TYR A 34 9.16 -14.04 8.74
CA TYR A 34 7.78 -13.61 8.85
C TYR A 34 7.63 -12.09 8.65
N ALA A 35 8.51 -11.29 9.26
CA ALA A 35 8.50 -9.84 9.08
C ALA A 35 8.72 -9.44 7.61
N MET A 36 9.68 -10.08 6.92
CA MET A 36 9.91 -9.84 5.49
C MET A 36 8.70 -10.23 4.65
N PHE A 37 8.09 -11.38 4.92
CA PHE A 37 6.89 -11.83 4.21
C PHE A 37 5.73 -10.84 4.36
N VAL A 38 5.45 -10.38 5.58
CA VAL A 38 4.41 -9.37 5.85
C VAL A 38 4.75 -8.05 5.15
N GLY A 39 6.02 -7.65 5.15
CA GLY A 39 6.49 -6.47 4.42
C GLY A 39 6.21 -6.55 2.92
N HIS A 40 6.56 -7.67 2.29
CA HIS A 40 6.29 -7.90 0.87
C HIS A 40 4.80 -7.98 0.55
N ALA A 41 4.01 -8.66 1.38
CA ALA A 41 2.56 -8.72 1.21
C ALA A 41 1.93 -7.32 1.30
N THR A 42 2.38 -6.50 2.25
CA THR A 42 1.93 -5.11 2.41
C THR A 42 2.30 -4.26 1.20
N ALA A 43 3.54 -4.37 0.72
CA ALA A 43 4.00 -3.65 -0.47
C ALA A 43 3.20 -4.04 -1.72
N LEU A 44 2.84 -5.32 -1.85
CA LEU A 44 2.01 -5.82 -2.94
C LEU A 44 0.57 -5.28 -2.87
N ILE A 45 -0.02 -5.22 -1.67
CA ILE A 45 -1.35 -4.61 -1.49
C ILE A 45 -1.30 -3.11 -1.85
N GLN A 46 -0.25 -2.42 -1.41
CA GLN A 46 -0.07 -1.00 -1.73
C GLN A 46 0.17 -0.76 -3.23
N SER A 47 0.85 -1.66 -3.93
CA SER A 47 1.08 -1.52 -5.37
C SER A 47 -0.18 -1.80 -6.19
N LEU A 48 -0.99 -2.80 -5.79
CA LEU A 48 -2.27 -3.10 -6.44
C LEU A 48 -3.29 -1.96 -6.32
N ASP A 49 -3.32 -1.24 -5.20
CA ASP A 49 -4.25 -0.13 -4.97
C ASP A 49 -3.63 1.27 -5.20
N SER A 50 -2.43 1.33 -5.77
CA SER A 50 -1.65 2.57 -5.89
C SER A 50 -2.36 3.69 -6.67
N SER A 51 -2.87 3.38 -7.87
CA SER A 51 -3.54 4.37 -8.74
C SER A 51 -4.84 4.90 -8.11
N ARG A 52 -5.65 4.01 -7.52
CA ARG A 52 -6.91 4.39 -6.86
C ARG A 52 -6.63 5.20 -5.59
N ARG A 53 -5.60 4.84 -4.82
CA ARG A 53 -5.17 5.62 -3.65
C ARG A 53 -4.75 7.02 -4.05
N GLN A 54 -3.95 7.18 -5.10
CA GLN A 54 -3.55 8.50 -5.61
C GLN A 54 -4.74 9.33 -6.08
N TYR A 55 -5.71 8.73 -6.78
CA TYR A 55 -6.95 9.40 -7.16
C TYR A 55 -7.72 9.88 -5.92
N GLN A 56 -7.91 9.02 -4.92
CA GLN A 56 -8.60 9.38 -3.67
C GLN A 56 -7.88 10.49 -2.90
N GLU A 57 -6.55 10.45 -2.82
CA GLU A 57 -5.74 11.48 -2.16
C GLU A 57 -5.91 12.84 -2.86
N LYS A 58 -5.85 12.87 -4.20
CA LYS A 58 -6.07 14.08 -4.99
C LYS A 58 -7.50 14.58 -4.88
N TYR A 59 -8.49 13.70 -4.92
CA TYR A 59 -9.90 14.07 -4.75
C TYR A 59 -10.16 14.66 -3.35
N LYS A 60 -9.54 14.11 -2.29
CA LYS A 60 -9.60 14.69 -0.94
C LYS A 60 -9.08 16.12 -0.87
N GLN A 61 -8.01 16.45 -1.60
CA GLN A 61 -7.50 17.82 -1.68
C GLN A 61 -8.54 18.76 -2.33
N VAL A 62 -9.22 18.29 -3.38
CA VAL A 62 -10.33 19.03 -4.01
C VAL A 62 -11.48 19.21 -3.03
N GLU A 63 -11.88 18.19 -2.27
CA GLU A 63 -12.90 18.32 -1.24
C GLU A 63 -12.53 19.34 -0.15
N GLN A 64 -11.28 19.33 0.31
CA GLN A 64 -10.78 20.32 1.26
C GLN A 64 -10.85 21.74 0.69
N TYR A 65 -10.50 21.94 -0.58
CA TYR A 65 -10.64 23.21 -1.27
C TYR A 65 -12.11 23.67 -1.34
N MET A 66 -13.02 22.77 -1.72
CA MET A 66 -14.46 23.06 -1.77
C MET A 66 -15.05 23.39 -0.38
N SER A 67 -14.53 22.74 0.66
CA SER A 67 -14.91 23.00 2.06
C SER A 67 -14.43 24.37 2.53
N PHE A 68 -13.16 24.70 2.25
CA PHE A 68 -12.56 25.98 2.60
C PHE A 68 -13.30 27.17 1.95
N HIS A 69 -13.65 27.04 0.67
CA HIS A 69 -14.42 28.05 -0.06
C HIS A 69 -15.93 28.00 0.19
N LYS A 70 -16.41 27.08 1.05
CA LYS A 70 -17.84 26.91 1.40
C LYS A 70 -18.75 26.81 0.16
N LEU A 71 -18.32 26.06 -0.85
CA LEU A 71 -19.11 25.90 -2.07
C LEU A 71 -20.46 25.24 -1.75
N PRO A 72 -21.56 25.68 -2.40
CA PRO A 72 -22.88 25.08 -2.23
C PRO A 72 -22.91 23.63 -2.73
N ALA A 73 -23.82 22.82 -2.17
CA ALA A 73 -23.89 21.38 -2.42
C ALA A 73 -24.03 21.04 -3.92
N ASP A 74 -24.84 21.80 -4.65
CA ASP A 74 -25.04 21.60 -6.10
C ASP A 74 -23.74 21.76 -6.90
N MET A 75 -22.87 22.68 -6.49
CA MET A 75 -21.58 22.91 -7.15
C MET A 75 -20.59 21.80 -6.82
N ARG A 76 -20.61 21.31 -5.57
CA ARG A 76 -19.79 20.15 -5.16
C ARG A 76 -20.18 18.90 -5.93
N GLN A 77 -21.48 18.67 -6.12
CA GLN A 77 -21.98 17.53 -6.91
C GLN A 77 -21.50 17.63 -8.37
N LYS A 78 -21.63 18.80 -9.00
CA LYS A 78 -21.13 19.00 -10.37
C LYS A 78 -19.62 18.75 -10.51
N ILE A 79 -18.83 19.18 -9.51
CA ILE A 79 -17.38 18.93 -9.48
C ILE A 79 -17.11 17.43 -9.32
N HIS A 80 -17.85 16.74 -8.46
CA HIS A 80 -17.75 15.29 -8.28
C HIS A 80 -18.05 14.54 -9.59
N ASP A 81 -19.20 14.84 -10.22
CA ASP A 81 -19.64 14.19 -11.45
C ASP A 81 -18.64 14.43 -12.61
N TYR A 82 -18.07 15.64 -12.69
CA TYR A 82 -17.02 15.97 -13.64
C TYR A 82 -15.74 15.16 -13.42
N TYR A 83 -15.27 15.08 -12.16
CA TYR A 83 -14.07 14.31 -11.83
C TYR A 83 -14.26 12.82 -12.09
N GLU A 84 -15.44 12.27 -11.76
CA GLU A 84 -15.78 10.88 -12.02
C GLU A 84 -15.82 10.58 -13.53
N HIS A 85 -16.43 11.46 -14.34
CA HIS A 85 -16.46 11.28 -15.80
C HIS A 85 -15.08 11.47 -16.46
N ARG A 86 -14.30 12.49 -16.05
CA ARG A 86 -13.01 12.82 -16.69
C ARG A 86 -11.89 11.85 -16.35
N TYR A 87 -11.87 11.35 -15.12
CA TYR A 87 -10.77 10.53 -14.61
C TYR A 87 -11.17 9.06 -14.42
N GLN A 88 -12.47 8.72 -14.36
CA GLN A 88 -12.96 7.33 -14.23
C GLN A 88 -12.29 6.54 -13.08
N GLY A 89 -11.95 7.24 -11.99
CA GLY A 89 -11.24 6.66 -10.84
C GLY A 89 -9.75 6.37 -11.06
N LYS A 90 -9.16 6.83 -12.17
CA LYS A 90 -7.75 6.70 -12.50
C LYS A 90 -7.12 8.08 -12.60
N ILE A 91 -5.90 8.23 -12.10
CA ILE A 91 -5.16 9.49 -12.21
C ILE A 91 -3.96 9.29 -13.13
N PHE A 92 -3.89 10.11 -14.17
CA PHE A 92 -2.80 10.12 -15.14
C PHE A 92 -2.36 11.55 -15.34
N ASP A 93 -1.06 11.75 -15.38
CA ASP A 93 -0.45 13.01 -15.77
C ASP A 93 -0.19 12.93 -17.29
N GLU A 94 -1.22 13.24 -18.08
CA GLU A 94 -1.19 13.10 -19.54
C GLU A 94 -0.02 13.91 -20.14
N ASP A 95 0.21 15.14 -19.68
CA ASP A 95 1.28 16.00 -20.19
C ASP A 95 2.68 15.40 -19.94
N ASN A 96 2.89 14.81 -18.77
CA ASN A 96 4.15 14.17 -18.43
C ASN A 96 4.37 12.88 -19.25
N ILE A 97 3.32 12.05 -19.39
CA ILE A 97 3.36 10.83 -20.22
C ILE A 97 3.67 11.18 -21.68
N LEU A 98 3.01 12.20 -22.23
CA LEU A 98 3.22 12.66 -23.60
C LEU A 98 4.61 13.26 -23.80
N SER A 99 5.22 13.83 -22.76
CA SER A 99 6.60 14.34 -22.81
C SER A 99 7.67 13.25 -22.74
N GLU A 100 7.35 12.06 -22.20
CA GLU A 100 8.24 10.90 -22.21
C GLU A 100 8.17 10.10 -23.53
N LEU A 101 7.15 10.34 -24.36
CA LEU A 101 6.95 9.66 -25.64
C LEU A 101 7.75 10.35 -26.77
N ASN A 102 8.39 9.55 -27.63
CA ASN A 102 9.06 10.05 -28.83
C ASN A 102 8.03 10.60 -29.84
N ASP A 103 8.43 11.59 -30.65
CA ASP A 103 7.58 12.29 -31.64
C ASP A 103 6.66 11.38 -32.49
N PRO A 104 7.08 10.19 -32.99
CA PRO A 104 6.22 9.34 -33.81
C PRO A 104 5.07 8.65 -33.06
N LEU A 105 5.08 8.65 -31.73
CA LEU A 105 4.01 8.10 -30.88
C LEU A 105 3.04 9.18 -30.39
N ASN A 106 3.33 10.45 -30.72
CA ASN A 106 2.59 11.64 -30.29
C ASN A 106 1.74 12.26 -31.44
N GLU A 107 1.90 11.76 -32.68
CA GLU A 107 1.03 12.00 -33.85
C GLU A 107 -0.17 11.04 -33.89
#